data_AF-R7HA29-F1
#
_entry.id   AF-R7HA29-F1
#
_cell.length_a   1.000
_cell.length_b   1.000
_cell.length_c   1.000
_cell.angle_alpha   90.00
_cell.angle_beta   90.00
_cell.angle_gamma   90.00
#
_symmetry.space_group_name_H-M   'P 1'
#
loop_
_entity.id
_entity.type
_entity.pdbx_description
1 polymer ?
#
loop_
_entity_poly.entity_id
_entity_poly.type
_entity_poly.pdbx_seq_one_letter_code
_entity_poly.pdbx_strand_id
1 'polypeptide(L)'
;MMKKKSVKAAFYAGAVILACFYLLVLWWGKNPDVGLEYRMYYLTHELSDWPGYGKLSYEPGTTEYCTTLKDKDGNERSINVCRRKGKGWKEDQYEGSTNSGKDAYLYYVLNRTAENASYQCEVTEFAGNGRVEVYCNDRKIGEIQGTGTFTFEIGKLEEKECDTIHFVADNVTFCLWSSAIL
;
A
#
# COMPACT_ATOMS: atom_id res chain seq x y z
N MET A 1 -29.59 50.76 25.71
CA MET A 1 -30.10 50.47 24.35
C MET A 1 -28.92 50.35 23.39
N MET A 2 -28.47 49.14 23.04
CA MET A 2 -27.39 48.96 22.05
C MET A 2 -27.82 49.57 20.71
N LYS A 3 -26.99 50.44 20.13
CA LYS A 3 -27.28 51.06 18.82
C LYS A 3 -27.54 49.94 17.80
N LYS A 4 -28.67 49.97 17.09
CA LYS A 4 -29.11 48.94 16.11
C LYS A 4 -28.03 48.53 15.08
N LYS A 5 -27.03 49.38 14.81
CA LYS A 5 -25.87 49.08 13.95
C LYS A 5 -24.90 48.06 14.57
N SER A 6 -24.70 48.09 15.88
CA SER A 6 -23.80 47.19 16.62
C SER A 6 -24.33 45.76 16.70
N VAL A 7 -25.66 45.59 16.76
CA VAL A 7 -26.31 44.27 16.76
C VAL A 7 -26.15 43.58 15.40
N LYS A 8 -26.33 44.32 14.28
CA LYS A 8 -26.12 43.76 12.94
C LYS A 8 -24.67 43.33 12.71
N ALA A 9 -23.70 44.13 13.16
CA ALA A 9 -22.29 43.79 13.09
C ALA A 9 -21.96 42.49 13.84
N ALA A 10 -22.56 42.27 15.01
CA ALA A 10 -22.38 41.03 15.77
C ALA A 10 -22.94 39.80 15.02
N PHE A 11 -24.09 39.92 14.36
CA PHE A 11 -24.64 38.83 13.53
C PHE A 11 -23.75 38.51 12.32
N TYR A 12 -23.24 39.53 11.61
CA TYR A 12 -22.30 39.29 10.51
C TYR A 12 -21.00 38.65 10.99
N ALA A 13 -20.46 39.10 12.12
CA ALA A 13 -19.29 38.47 12.74
C ALA A 13 -19.56 37.01 13.10
N GLY A 14 -20.71 36.71 13.71
CA GLY A 14 -21.13 35.34 14.00
C GLY A 14 -21.27 34.46 12.76
N ALA A 15 -21.86 34.99 11.68
CA ALA A 15 -21.98 34.28 10.41
C ALA A 15 -20.60 33.98 9.77
N VAL A 16 -19.66 34.92 9.83
CA VAL A 16 -18.29 34.72 9.34
C VAL A 16 -17.55 33.69 10.17
N ILE A 17 -17.64 33.75 11.50
CA ILE A 17 -17.04 32.74 12.40
C ILE A 17 -17.60 31.36 12.09
N LEU A 18 -18.92 31.25 11.93
CA LEU A 18 -19.57 29.99 11.60
C LEU A 18 -19.14 29.46 10.22
N ALA A 19 -19.02 30.33 9.22
CA ALA A 19 -18.50 29.94 7.90
C ALA A 19 -17.05 29.44 7.98
N CYS A 20 -16.18 30.14 8.72
CA CYS A 20 -14.81 29.70 8.97
C CYS A 20 -14.76 28.35 9.70
N PHE A 21 -15.62 28.15 10.70
CA PHE A 21 -15.74 26.87 11.41
C PHE A 21 -16.13 25.73 10.46
N TYR A 22 -17.13 25.93 9.59
CA TYR A 22 -17.52 24.92 8.61
C TYR A 22 -16.41 24.61 7.59
N LEU A 23 -15.68 25.63 7.11
CA LEU A 23 -14.54 25.40 6.22
C LEU A 23 -13.44 24.58 6.89
N LEU A 24 -13.18 24.84 8.17
CA LEU A 24 -12.21 24.10 8.97
C LEU A 24 -12.66 22.65 9.20
N VAL A 25 -13.93 22.42 9.52
CA VAL A 25 -14.50 21.07 9.63
C VAL A 25 -14.45 20.32 8.29
N LEU A 26 -14.75 20.98 7.17
CA LEU A 26 -14.61 20.40 5.83
C LEU A 26 -13.16 20.04 5.52
N TRP A 27 -12.20 20.89 5.93
CA TRP A 27 -10.79 20.62 5.76
C TRP A 27 -10.32 19.41 6.58
N TRP A 28 -10.76 19.29 7.84
CA TRP A 28 -10.51 18.10 8.66
C TRP A 28 -11.16 16.84 8.09
N GLY A 29 -12.37 16.95 7.55
CA GLY A 29 -13.03 15.83 6.87
C GLY A 29 -12.29 15.36 5.62
N LYS A 30 -11.67 16.29 4.88
CA LYS A 30 -10.86 15.99 3.69
C LYS A 30 -9.45 15.49 4.04
N ASN A 31 -8.88 15.92 5.17
CA ASN A 31 -7.55 15.54 5.64
C ASN A 31 -7.64 14.89 7.03
N PRO A 32 -8.29 13.73 7.14
CA PRO A 32 -8.45 13.07 8.43
C PRO A 32 -7.10 12.61 8.95
N ASP A 33 -6.84 12.91 10.23
CA ASP A 33 -5.68 12.43 10.96
C ASP A 33 -5.92 10.97 11.39
N VAL A 34 -5.64 10.05 10.47
CA VAL A 34 -5.81 8.60 10.65
C VAL A 34 -4.53 7.89 10.24
N GLY A 35 -4.28 6.74 10.87
CA GLY A 35 -3.13 5.89 10.54
C GLY A 35 -3.08 5.54 9.04
N LEU A 36 -1.87 5.37 8.53
CA LEU A 36 -1.61 5.12 7.12
C LEU A 36 -2.42 3.92 6.60
N GLU A 37 -2.45 2.81 7.33
CA GLU A 37 -3.22 1.63 6.92
C GLU A 37 -4.70 1.93 6.77
N TYR A 38 -5.27 2.68 7.73
CA TYR A 38 -6.69 3.07 7.69
C TYR A 38 -6.98 3.94 6.48
N ARG A 39 -6.11 4.92 6.21
CA ARG A 39 -6.22 5.78 5.03
C ARG A 39 -6.15 4.94 3.75
N MET A 40 -5.15 4.07 3.64
CA MET A 40 -4.92 3.26 2.45
C MET A 40 -6.05 2.28 2.18
N TYR A 41 -6.66 1.71 3.21
CA TYR A 41 -7.74 0.74 3.06
C TYR A 41 -9.12 1.40 2.88
N TYR A 42 -9.52 2.31 3.78
CA TYR A 42 -10.88 2.86 3.80
C TYR A 42 -11.07 4.16 3.00
N LEU A 43 -10.00 4.94 2.78
CA LEU A 43 -10.13 6.27 2.16
C LEU A 43 -9.61 6.26 0.71
N THR A 44 -8.34 5.92 0.49
CA THR A 44 -7.72 5.90 -0.85
C THR A 44 -7.95 4.57 -1.58
N HIS A 45 -8.35 3.52 -0.85
CA HIS A 45 -8.61 2.18 -1.35
C HIS A 45 -7.39 1.52 -2.01
N GLU A 46 -6.18 1.95 -1.71
CA GLU A 46 -4.92 1.43 -2.27
C GLU A 46 -4.62 -0.01 -1.84
N LEU A 47 -5.02 -0.41 -0.63
CA LEU A 47 -4.88 -1.78 -0.14
C LEU A 47 -6.07 -2.65 -0.57
N SER A 48 -5.79 -3.90 -0.95
CA SER A 48 -6.84 -4.88 -1.27
C SER A 48 -7.44 -5.51 -0.01
N ASP A 49 -6.60 -5.79 0.98
CA ASP A 49 -6.98 -6.41 2.24
C ASP A 49 -6.68 -5.49 3.41
N TRP A 50 -7.46 -5.59 4.50
CA TRP A 50 -7.16 -4.86 5.73
C TRP A 50 -5.94 -5.48 6.45
N PRO A 51 -4.79 -4.79 6.53
CA PRO A 51 -3.61 -5.32 7.20
C PRO A 51 -3.72 -5.20 8.72
N GLY A 52 -4.62 -4.40 9.27
CA GLY A 52 -4.56 -4.03 10.69
C GLY A 52 -3.56 -2.90 10.96
N TYR A 53 -3.69 -2.27 12.12
CA TYR A 53 -2.83 -1.15 12.52
C TYR A 53 -1.37 -1.59 12.73
N GLY A 54 -0.43 -0.81 12.18
CA GLY A 54 1.01 -1.03 12.31
C GLY A 54 1.55 -2.22 11.52
N LYS A 55 0.74 -2.80 10.63
CA LYS A 55 1.08 -4.04 9.91
C LYS A 55 1.63 -3.80 8.50
N LEU A 56 1.72 -2.54 8.07
CA LEU A 56 2.62 -2.16 6.97
C LEU A 56 4.08 -2.08 7.41
N SER A 57 4.32 -1.91 8.72
CA SER A 57 5.66 -1.95 9.30
C SER A 57 6.38 -3.23 8.89
N TYR A 58 7.61 -3.08 8.43
CA TYR A 58 8.41 -4.13 7.83
C TYR A 58 9.84 -4.05 8.34
N GLU A 59 10.38 -5.22 8.71
CA GLU A 59 11.78 -5.41 9.08
C GLU A 59 12.56 -5.92 7.87
N PRO A 60 13.52 -5.14 7.32
CA PRO A 60 14.42 -5.60 6.27
C PRO A 60 15.08 -6.93 6.59
N GLY A 61 15.10 -7.84 5.60
CA GLY A 61 15.54 -9.23 5.71
C GLY A 61 14.41 -10.22 6.01
N THR A 62 13.17 -9.76 6.22
CA THR A 62 12.04 -10.63 6.53
C THR A 62 11.36 -11.14 5.26
N THR A 63 11.43 -12.43 4.98
CA THR A 63 10.65 -13.04 3.89
C THR A 63 9.19 -13.18 4.28
N GLU A 64 8.31 -12.83 3.34
CA GLU A 64 6.87 -12.93 3.50
C GLU A 64 6.25 -13.68 2.33
N TYR A 65 5.21 -14.47 2.64
CA TYR A 65 4.54 -15.31 1.67
C TYR A 65 3.26 -14.64 1.19
N CYS A 66 3.16 -14.42 -0.11
CA CYS A 66 2.08 -13.71 -0.76
C CYS A 66 0.87 -14.63 -0.90
N THR A 67 0.20 -14.91 0.21
CA THR A 67 -1.01 -15.75 0.29
C THR A 67 -2.09 -15.05 1.13
N THR A 68 -3.25 -15.66 1.29
CA THR A 68 -4.29 -15.27 2.25
C THR A 68 -3.92 -15.66 3.68
N LEU A 69 -4.42 -14.92 4.67
CA LEU A 69 -4.18 -15.22 6.10
C LEU A 69 -4.73 -16.59 6.52
N LYS A 70 -5.78 -17.04 5.83
CA LYS A 70 -6.43 -18.32 6.06
C LYS A 70 -6.17 -19.28 4.91
N ASP A 71 -6.06 -20.55 5.21
CA ASP A 71 -6.05 -21.62 4.21
C ASP A 71 -7.46 -21.84 3.61
N LYS A 72 -7.57 -22.80 2.68
CA LYS A 72 -8.83 -23.16 2.01
C LYS A 72 -9.91 -23.65 2.97
N ASP A 73 -9.49 -24.18 4.12
CA ASP A 73 -10.38 -24.72 5.15
C ASP A 73 -10.73 -23.65 6.21
N GLY A 74 -10.19 -22.44 6.08
CA GLY A 74 -10.44 -21.30 6.96
C GLY A 74 -9.55 -21.24 8.20
N ASN A 75 -8.53 -22.10 8.33
CA ASN A 75 -7.59 -22.07 9.44
C ASN A 75 -6.53 -20.99 9.22
N GLU A 76 -6.09 -20.37 10.31
CA GLU A 76 -4.98 -19.40 10.24
C GLU A 76 -3.68 -20.09 9.84
N ARG A 77 -2.92 -19.43 8.95
CA ARG A 77 -1.63 -19.93 8.50
C ARG A 77 -0.52 -19.61 9.50
N SER A 78 0.29 -20.60 9.84
CA SER A 78 1.49 -20.45 10.70
C SER A 78 2.74 -19.95 9.96
N ILE A 79 2.57 -19.14 8.91
CA ILE A 79 3.66 -18.56 8.11
C ILE A 79 3.55 -17.04 8.10
N ASN A 80 4.64 -16.36 7.80
CA ASN A 80 4.64 -14.90 7.73
C ASN A 80 3.97 -14.42 6.44
N VAL A 81 2.66 -14.18 6.50
CA VAL A 81 1.87 -13.78 5.33
C VAL A 81 2.15 -12.33 4.95
N CYS A 82 2.33 -12.07 3.65
CA CYS A 82 2.43 -10.72 3.12
C CYS A 82 1.08 -9.99 3.26
N ARG A 83 1.04 -9.04 4.20
CA ARG A 83 -0.14 -8.22 4.52
C ARG A 83 -0.17 -6.88 3.77
N ARG A 84 0.76 -6.68 2.84
CA ARG A 84 1.04 -5.40 2.18
C ARG A 84 0.47 -5.30 0.77
N LYS A 85 -0.43 -6.22 0.42
CA LYS A 85 -0.99 -6.35 -0.91
C LYS A 85 -1.89 -5.17 -1.23
N GLY A 86 -1.46 -4.38 -2.21
CA GLY A 86 -2.22 -3.30 -2.82
C GLY A 86 -3.26 -3.79 -3.82
N LYS A 87 -3.80 -2.90 -4.65
CA LYS A 87 -4.63 -3.30 -5.80
C LYS A 87 -3.85 -4.20 -6.76
N GLY A 88 -4.59 -4.93 -7.59
CA GLY A 88 -4.01 -5.68 -8.73
C GLY A 88 -3.77 -7.15 -8.50
N TRP A 89 -4.23 -7.69 -7.38
CA TRP A 89 -4.20 -9.11 -7.06
C TRP A 89 -5.60 -9.72 -7.27
N LYS A 90 -5.69 -10.98 -7.66
CA LYS A 90 -6.97 -11.73 -7.71
C LYS A 90 -7.52 -11.98 -6.29
N GLU A 91 -8.82 -12.21 -6.18
CA GLU A 91 -9.44 -12.69 -4.94
C GLU A 91 -9.02 -14.15 -4.66
N ASP A 92 -9.01 -14.56 -3.38
CA ASP A 92 -8.72 -15.92 -2.88
C ASP A 92 -7.40 -16.56 -3.35
N GLN A 93 -6.33 -16.30 -2.61
CA GLN A 93 -4.95 -16.56 -3.00
C GLN A 93 -4.25 -17.50 -2.02
N TYR A 94 -4.46 -18.82 -2.17
CA TYR A 94 -3.92 -19.79 -1.22
C TYR A 94 -2.47 -20.21 -1.52
N GLU A 95 -2.10 -20.30 -2.80
CA GLU A 95 -0.80 -20.81 -3.25
C GLU A 95 0.01 -19.73 -3.99
N GLY A 96 0.10 -18.55 -3.37
CA GLY A 96 0.68 -17.36 -4.00
C GLY A 96 -0.38 -16.38 -4.49
N SER A 97 0.06 -15.16 -4.80
CA SER A 97 -0.77 -14.04 -5.20
C SER A 97 -0.65 -13.83 -6.71
N THR A 98 -1.73 -14.10 -7.44
CA THR A 98 -1.77 -13.91 -8.88
C THR A 98 -2.25 -12.50 -9.23
N ASN A 99 -1.62 -11.85 -10.20
CA ASN A 99 -2.10 -10.55 -10.67
C ASN A 99 -3.48 -10.67 -11.35
N SER A 100 -4.37 -9.71 -11.10
CA SER A 100 -5.71 -9.62 -11.71
C SER A 100 -5.74 -8.74 -12.97
N GLY A 101 -4.69 -7.97 -13.21
CA GLY A 101 -4.57 -7.09 -14.36
C GLY A 101 -3.12 -6.69 -14.63
N LYS A 102 -2.94 -5.56 -15.32
CA LYS A 102 -1.62 -5.03 -15.69
C LYS A 102 -0.81 -4.60 -14.47
N ASP A 103 -1.45 -3.92 -13.52
CA ASP A 103 -0.76 -3.31 -12.40
C ASP A 103 -1.03 -4.09 -11.11
N ALA A 104 0.01 -4.41 -10.34
CA ALA A 104 -0.09 -5.01 -9.01
C ALA A 104 0.91 -4.35 -8.04
N TYR A 105 0.49 -4.13 -6.79
CA TYR A 105 1.25 -3.31 -5.85
C TYR A 105 1.52 -4.03 -4.52
N LEU A 106 2.69 -3.78 -3.94
CA LEU A 106 3.00 -4.04 -2.53
C LEU A 106 3.51 -2.76 -1.87
N TYR A 107 3.19 -2.57 -0.59
CA TYR A 107 3.55 -1.37 0.16
C TYR A 107 4.37 -1.69 1.42
N TYR A 108 5.54 -1.09 1.59
CA TYR A 108 6.44 -1.36 2.71
C TYR A 108 6.66 -0.09 3.52
N VAL A 109 6.52 -0.19 4.85
CA VAL A 109 6.98 0.87 5.76
C VAL A 109 8.14 0.32 6.56
N LEU A 110 9.36 0.73 6.24
CA LEU A 110 10.54 0.18 6.90
C LEU A 110 10.60 0.66 8.36
N ASN A 111 10.96 -0.26 9.26
CA ASN A 111 11.19 0.04 10.67
C ASN A 111 12.63 0.48 10.97
N ARG A 112 13.53 0.44 9.98
CA ARG A 112 14.88 1.03 9.99
C ARG A 112 15.31 1.43 8.57
N THR A 113 16.11 2.48 8.42
CA THR A 113 16.72 2.86 7.14
C THR A 113 17.61 1.72 6.61
N ALA A 114 17.51 1.43 5.31
CA ALA A 114 18.32 0.46 4.61
C ALA A 114 19.12 1.17 3.50
N GLU A 115 20.44 1.30 3.65
CA GLU A 115 21.28 2.09 2.73
C GLU A 115 21.49 1.44 1.36
N ASN A 116 21.54 0.10 1.33
CA ASN A 116 21.78 -0.70 0.13
C ASN A 116 20.72 -1.80 0.02
N ALA A 117 19.45 -1.40 0.04
CA ALA A 117 18.35 -2.34 0.00
C ALA A 117 18.29 -3.05 -1.36
N SER A 118 17.90 -4.32 -1.36
CA SER A 118 17.52 -5.06 -2.55
C SER A 118 16.12 -5.65 -2.40
N TYR A 119 15.38 -5.76 -3.49
CA TYR A 119 14.09 -6.44 -3.52
C TYR A 119 14.27 -7.86 -4.01
N GLN A 120 13.85 -8.84 -3.24
CA GLN A 120 13.81 -10.25 -3.64
C GLN A 120 12.38 -10.75 -3.71
N CYS A 121 12.05 -11.47 -4.78
CA CYS A 121 10.75 -12.12 -4.94
C CYS A 121 10.87 -13.49 -5.59
N GLU A 122 9.91 -14.37 -5.32
CA GLU A 122 9.77 -15.66 -5.97
C GLU A 122 8.49 -15.72 -6.78
N VAL A 123 8.61 -16.10 -8.06
CA VAL A 123 7.49 -16.29 -8.98
C VAL A 123 7.36 -17.78 -9.30
N THR A 124 6.22 -18.37 -8.96
CA THR A 124 5.97 -19.82 -9.12
C THR A 124 5.22 -20.16 -10.40
N GLU A 125 4.41 -19.23 -10.92
CA GLU A 125 3.72 -19.38 -12.19
C GLU A 125 3.93 -18.14 -13.06
N PHE A 126 4.10 -18.34 -14.36
CA PHE A 126 4.26 -17.28 -15.34
C PHE A 126 3.67 -17.73 -16.68
N ALA A 127 2.67 -17.01 -17.18
CA ALA A 127 1.95 -17.33 -18.39
C ALA A 127 1.78 -16.09 -19.28
N GLY A 128 2.12 -16.22 -20.56
CA GLY A 128 2.10 -15.15 -21.55
C GLY A 128 3.44 -14.97 -22.23
N ASN A 129 3.50 -14.06 -23.21
CA ASN A 129 4.68 -13.81 -24.04
C ASN A 129 5.36 -12.46 -23.73
N GLY A 130 4.90 -11.76 -22.70
CA GLY A 130 5.45 -10.48 -22.27
C GLY A 130 6.47 -10.61 -21.14
N ARG A 131 6.60 -9.54 -20.37
CA ARG A 131 7.45 -9.44 -19.19
C ARG A 131 6.71 -8.71 -18.08
N VAL A 132 7.17 -8.89 -16.85
CA VAL A 132 6.73 -8.05 -15.72
C VAL A 132 7.85 -7.07 -15.41
N GLU A 133 7.60 -5.79 -15.60
CA GLU A 133 8.53 -4.74 -15.17
C GLU A 133 8.30 -4.44 -13.70
N VAL A 134 9.38 -4.34 -12.92
CA VAL A 134 9.32 -4.11 -11.48
C VAL A 134 9.87 -2.73 -11.16
N TYR A 135 9.09 -1.96 -10.40
CA TYR A 135 9.41 -0.59 -9.99
C TYR A 135 9.43 -0.49 -8.47
N CYS A 136 10.32 0.36 -7.95
CA CYS A 136 10.30 0.84 -6.58
C CYS A 136 10.15 2.38 -6.60
N ASN A 137 9.09 2.91 -5.97
CA ASN A 137 8.78 4.35 -5.93
C ASN A 137 8.94 5.05 -7.30
N ASP A 138 8.27 4.53 -8.32
CA ASP A 138 8.31 5.00 -9.72
C ASP A 138 9.62 4.76 -10.50
N ARG A 139 10.68 4.25 -9.86
CA ARG A 139 11.92 3.89 -10.54
C ARG A 139 11.93 2.41 -10.91
N LYS A 140 12.15 2.10 -12.18
CA LYS A 140 12.34 0.72 -12.65
C LYS A 140 13.59 0.10 -12.01
N ILE A 141 13.43 -1.03 -11.33
CA ILE A 141 14.52 -1.78 -10.68
C ILE A 141 14.85 -3.09 -11.41
N GLY A 142 13.93 -3.61 -12.24
CA GLY A 142 14.22 -4.77 -13.06
C GLY A 142 13.04 -5.31 -13.84
N GLU A 143 13.21 -6.53 -14.35
CA GLU A 143 12.21 -7.25 -15.14
C GLU A 143 12.20 -8.74 -14.77
N ILE A 144 11.03 -9.35 -14.83
CA ILE A 144 10.81 -10.78 -14.63
C ILE A 144 10.32 -11.39 -15.94
N GLN A 145 10.97 -12.47 -16.36
CA GLN A 145 10.63 -13.24 -17.55
C GLN A 145 10.66 -14.73 -17.21
N GLY A 146 9.54 -15.25 -16.72
CA GLY A 146 9.42 -16.65 -16.29
C GLY A 146 9.32 -16.83 -14.78
N THR A 147 9.51 -18.07 -14.34
CA THR A 147 9.46 -18.49 -12.94
C THR A 147 10.85 -18.52 -12.31
N GLY A 148 10.90 -18.45 -10.98
CA GLY A 148 12.14 -18.50 -10.21
C GLY A 148 12.23 -17.38 -9.17
N THR A 149 13.40 -17.30 -8.54
CA THR A 149 13.75 -16.23 -7.59
C THR A 149 14.50 -15.12 -8.30
N PHE A 150 14.05 -13.89 -8.12
CA PHE A 150 14.63 -12.69 -8.70
C PHE A 150 15.05 -11.74 -7.59
N THR A 151 16.20 -11.08 -7.77
CA THR A 151 16.71 -10.04 -6.86
C THR A 151 17.04 -8.79 -7.66
N PHE A 152 16.63 -7.62 -7.16
CA PHE A 152 16.79 -6.34 -7.81
C PHE A 152 17.39 -5.32 -6.85
N GLU A 153 18.42 -4.60 -7.27
CA GLU A 153 19.02 -3.54 -6.46
C GLU A 153 18.08 -2.34 -6.36
N ILE A 154 17.83 -1.86 -5.15
CA ILE A 154 17.07 -0.64 -4.88
C ILE A 154 18.06 0.47 -4.49
N GLY A 155 18.88 0.27 -3.47
CA GLY A 155 19.67 1.33 -2.84
C GLY A 155 18.98 1.85 -1.58
N LYS A 156 19.04 3.15 -1.31
CA LYS A 156 18.58 3.69 -0.03
C LYS A 156 17.04 3.71 0.08
N LEU A 157 16.52 3.14 1.15
CA LEU A 157 15.15 3.28 1.62
C LEU A 157 15.13 3.81 3.05
N GLU A 158 14.28 4.79 3.34
CA GLU A 158 14.25 5.50 4.62
C GLU A 158 13.27 4.87 5.62
N GLU A 159 13.61 4.97 6.90
CA GLU A 159 12.70 4.56 7.97
C GLU A 159 11.39 5.36 7.94
N LYS A 160 10.25 4.69 8.19
CA LYS A 160 8.91 5.28 8.32
C LYS A 160 8.35 5.90 7.03
N GLU A 161 9.05 5.85 5.91
CA GLU A 161 8.48 6.16 4.60
C GLU A 161 7.72 4.95 4.06
N CYS A 162 6.68 5.20 3.25
CA CYS A 162 5.89 4.14 2.62
C CYS A 162 6.42 3.93 1.20
N ASP A 163 7.24 2.90 1.04
CA ASP A 163 7.80 2.49 -0.23
C ASP A 163 6.85 1.57 -0.98
N THR A 164 6.81 1.69 -2.30
CA THR A 164 5.92 0.88 -3.15
C THR A 164 6.74 0.00 -4.08
N ILE A 165 6.44 -1.30 -4.10
CA ILE A 165 6.87 -2.21 -5.17
C ILE A 165 5.70 -2.36 -6.15
N HIS A 166 5.92 -1.95 -7.39
CA HIS A 166 4.90 -1.98 -8.44
C HIS A 166 5.33 -2.92 -9.56
N PHE A 167 4.47 -3.88 -9.84
CA PHE A 167 4.59 -4.84 -10.93
C PHE A 167 3.72 -4.39 -12.09
N VAL A 168 4.32 -4.23 -13.27
CA VAL A 168 3.65 -3.91 -14.52
C VAL A 168 3.74 -5.13 -15.44
N ALA A 169 2.68 -5.93 -15.48
CA ALA A 169 2.56 -7.16 -16.23
C ALA A 169 1.85 -6.92 -17.58
N ASP A 170 2.62 -6.66 -18.64
CA ASP A 170 2.08 -6.47 -19.98
C ASP A 170 1.89 -7.82 -20.69
N ASN A 171 0.63 -8.21 -20.92
CA ASN A 171 0.24 -9.49 -21.52
C ASN A 171 0.81 -10.72 -20.80
N VAL A 172 0.95 -10.62 -19.48
CA VAL A 172 1.45 -11.70 -18.61
C VAL A 172 0.53 -11.86 -17.40
N THR A 173 0.31 -13.12 -17.03
CA THR A 173 -0.16 -13.50 -15.70
C THR A 173 1.00 -14.14 -14.94
N PHE A 174 1.24 -13.71 -13.71
CA PHE A 174 2.27 -14.27 -12.84
C PHE A 174 1.70 -14.52 -11.45
N CYS A 175 2.23 -15.55 -10.76
CA CYS A 175 1.93 -15.84 -9.37
C CYS A 175 3.14 -15.52 -8.50
N LEU A 176 3.00 -14.51 -7.64
CA LEU A 176 4.00 -14.12 -6.66
C LEU A 176 3.86 -15.01 -5.42
N TRP A 177 4.88 -15.80 -5.10
CA TRP A 177 4.88 -16.67 -3.94
C TRP A 177 5.46 -15.99 -2.70
N SER A 178 6.62 -15.35 -2.83
CA SER A 178 7.30 -14.70 -1.71
C SER A 178 7.89 -13.35 -2.08
N SER A 179 8.10 -12.51 -1.08
CA SER A 179 8.56 -11.13 -1.22
C SER A 179 9.38 -10.71 0.00
N ALA A 180 10.50 -10.02 -0.22
CA ALA A 180 11.37 -9.48 0.81
C ALA A 180 12.12 -8.23 0.32
N ILE A 181 12.30 -7.23 1.18
CA ILE A 181 13.33 -6.20 1.03
C ILE A 181 14.49 -6.62 1.94
N LEU A 182 15.67 -6.83 1.37
CA LEU A 182 16.89 -7.28 2.05
C LEU A 182 17.81 -6.10 2.36
#